data_AF-A0A2G6L2K5-F1
#
_entry.id   AF-A0A2G6L2K5-F1
#
_cell.length_a   1.000
_cell.length_b   1.000
_cell.length_c   1.000
_cell.angle_alpha   90.00
_cell.angle_beta   90.00
_cell.angle_gamma   90.00
#
_symmetry.space_group_name_H-M   'P 1'
#
loop_
_entity.id
_entity.type
_entity.pdbx_description
1 polymer ?
#
loop_
_entity_poly.entity_id
_entity_poly.type
_entity_poly.pdbx_seq_one_letter_code
_entity_poly.pdbx_strand_id
1 'polypeptide(L)' 'GPLKEGGGWYYQSIKDITNNDGDMLQLLDVLARQVGVLGVFSDWPATVTFYANCKGL' A
#
# COMPACT_ATOMS: atom_id res chain seq x y z
N GLY A 1 -1.85 -6.24 4.88
CA GLY A 1 -2.00 -7.71 4.79
C GLY A 1 -0.65 -8.28 4.50
N PRO A 2 -0.34 -9.51 4.90
CA PRO A 2 0.95 -10.09 4.55
C PRO A 2 1.10 -10.14 3.03
N LEU A 3 2.09 -9.43 2.50
CA LEU A 3 2.48 -9.45 1.10
C LEU A 3 3.34 -10.66 0.76
N LYS A 4 3.78 -11.41 1.77
CA LYS A 4 4.58 -12.64 1.62
C LYS A 4 3.98 -13.67 0.65
N GLU A 5 2.66 -13.70 0.51
CA GLU A 5 1.95 -14.59 -0.44
C GLU A 5 1.36 -13.84 -1.64
N GLY A 6 1.77 -12.58 -1.86
CA GLY A 6 1.34 -11.74 -2.98
C GLY A 6 0.17 -10.80 -2.68
N GLY A 7 -0.12 -10.52 -1.40
CA GLY A 7 -1.01 -9.42 -0.99
C GLY A 7 -2.50 -9.57 -1.25
N GLY A 8 -2.96 -10.73 -1.72
CA GLY A 8 -4.37 -11.00 -1.96
C GLY A 8 -4.93 -10.22 -3.15
N TRP A 9 -6.23 -9.89 -3.12
CA TRP A 9 -6.96 -9.35 -4.28
C TRP A 9 -6.41 -8.01 -4.80
N TYR A 10 -6.08 -7.08 -3.91
CA TYR A 10 -5.62 -5.74 -4.29
C TYR A 10 -4.22 -5.69 -4.91
N TYR A 11 -3.44 -6.76 -4.79
CA TYR A 11 -2.05 -6.83 -5.27
C TYR A 11 -1.89 -7.82 -6.43
N GLN A 12 -2.98 -8.41 -6.93
CA GLN A 12 -2.93 -9.45 -7.97
C GLN A 12 -2.20 -9.01 -9.24
N SER A 13 -2.38 -7.75 -9.67
CA SER A 13 -1.75 -7.21 -10.88
C SER A 13 -0.25 -6.92 -10.73
N ILE A 14 0.24 -6.88 -9.50
CA ILE A 14 1.64 -6.56 -9.16
C ILE A 14 2.28 -7.65 -8.29
N LYS A 15 1.69 -8.85 -8.28
CA LYS A 15 2.10 -9.96 -7.42
C LYS A 15 3.58 -10.31 -7.63
N ASP A 16 4.03 -10.30 -8.88
CA ASP A 16 5.36 -10.74 -9.30
C ASP A 16 6.49 -9.86 -8.75
N ILE A 17 6.16 -8.60 -8.44
CA ILE A 17 7.10 -7.60 -7.92
C ILE A 17 6.90 -7.30 -6.44
N THR A 18 5.92 -7.96 -5.81
CA THR A 18 5.57 -7.78 -4.41
C THR A 18 6.17 -8.93 -3.60
N ASN A 19 7.25 -8.65 -2.86
CA ASN A 19 8.03 -9.70 -2.19
C ASN A 19 8.16 -9.51 -0.68
N ASN A 20 7.74 -8.36 -0.14
CA ASN A 20 7.76 -8.09 1.29
C ASN A 20 6.66 -7.09 1.70
N ASP A 21 6.32 -7.06 2.99
CA ASP A 21 5.24 -6.19 3.52
C ASP A 21 5.54 -4.69 3.39
N GLY A 22 6.82 -4.32 3.25
CA GLY A 22 7.27 -2.94 3.03
C GLY A 22 6.85 -2.39 1.67
N ASP A 23 6.58 -3.24 0.68
CA ASP A 23 6.13 -2.81 -0.66
C ASP A 23 4.75 -2.11 -0.58
N MET A 24 3.94 -2.40 0.45
CA MET A 24 2.71 -1.64 0.71
C MET A 24 2.98 -0.14 0.90
N LEU A 25 4.05 0.21 1.62
CA LEU A 25 4.38 1.60 1.91
C LEU A 25 4.90 2.31 0.66
N GLN A 26 5.61 1.59 -0.22
CA GLN A 26 6.05 2.15 -1.51
C GLN A 26 4.86 2.41 -2.43
N LEU A 27 3.92 1.46 -2.52
CA LEU A 27 2.70 1.63 -3.31
C LEU A 27 1.86 2.81 -2.79
N LEU A 28 1.70 2.93 -1.46
CA LEU A 28 1.01 4.07 -0.85
C LEU A 28 1.71 5.39 -1.18
N ASP A 29 3.04 5.43 -1.21
CA ASP A 29 3.80 6.63 -1.56
C ASP A 29 3.60 7.05 -3.02
N VAL A 30 3.60 6.09 -3.94
CA VAL A 30 3.28 6.35 -5.35
C VAL A 30 1.86 6.89 -5.48
N LEU A 31 0.87 6.23 -4.86
CA LEU A 31 -0.53 6.65 -4.94
C LEU A 31 -0.76 8.06 -4.35
N ALA A 32 -0.22 8.32 -3.17
CA ALA A 32 -0.46 9.57 -2.45
C ALA A 32 0.34 10.76 -3.03
N ARG A 33 1.61 10.56 -3.42
CA ARG A 33 2.51 11.66 -3.77
C ARG A 33 2.79 11.80 -5.25
N GLN A 34 2.80 10.70 -6.01
CA GLN A 34 3.08 10.76 -7.44
C GLN A 34 1.80 10.82 -8.26
N VAL A 35 0.82 9.98 -7.92
CA VAL A 35 -0.49 9.95 -8.59
C VAL A 35 -1.41 11.03 -8.03
N GLY A 36 -1.35 11.29 -6.71
CA GLY A 36 -2.17 12.31 -6.05
C GLY A 36 -3.63 11.89 -5.91
N VAL A 37 -3.89 10.65 -5.51
CA VAL A 37 -5.27 10.16 -5.33
C VAL A 37 -5.99 10.90 -4.19
N LEU A 38 -7.30 11.10 -4.32
CA LEU A 38 -8.13 11.77 -3.29
C LEU A 38 -8.28 10.94 -2.02
N GLY A 39 -8.11 9.62 -2.11
CA GLY A 39 -8.23 8.70 -0.99
C GLY A 39 -7.89 7.27 -1.38
N VAL A 40 -7.64 6.44 -0.38
CA VAL A 40 -7.28 5.02 -0.54
C VAL A 40 -8.27 4.17 0.25
N PHE A 41 -8.90 3.21 -0.41
CA PHE A 41 -9.63 2.13 0.26
C PHE A 41 -8.66 0.99 0.59
N SER A 42 -8.76 0.43 1.80
CA SER A 42 -7.88 -0.68 2.22
C SER A 42 -8.55 -1.55 3.27
N ASP A 43 -8.52 -2.86 3.05
CA ASP A 43 -8.88 -3.88 4.05
C ASP A 43 -7.88 -3.92 5.23
N TRP A 44 -6.75 -3.22 5.09
CA TRP A 44 -5.68 -3.14 6.08
C TRP A 44 -5.49 -1.68 6.53
N PRO A 45 -6.47 -1.11 7.25
CA PRO A 45 -6.48 0.32 7.57
C PRO A 45 -5.30 0.73 8.46
N ALA A 46 -4.80 -0.16 9.31
CA ALA A 46 -3.66 0.12 10.18
C ALA A 46 -2.41 0.58 9.40
N THR A 47 -2.11 -0.06 8.26
CA THR A 47 -0.95 0.30 7.41
C THR A 47 -1.14 1.66 6.75
N VAL A 48 -2.36 1.95 6.26
CA VAL A 48 -2.67 3.24 5.63
C VAL A 48 -2.61 4.36 6.65
N THR A 49 -3.20 4.17 7.84
CA THR A 49 -3.16 5.14 8.94
C THR A 49 -1.72 5.36 9.42
N PHE A 50 -0.92 4.30 9.53
CA PHE A 50 0.50 4.43 9.87
C PHE A 50 1.25 5.28 8.83
N TYR A 51 1.09 4.97 7.55
CA TYR A 51 1.71 5.73 6.47
C TYR A 51 1.29 7.22 6.50
N ALA A 52 -0.01 7.49 6.62
CA ALA A 52 -0.54 8.86 6.68
C ALA A 52 0.07 9.65 7.84
N ASN A 53 0.09 9.07 9.05
CA ASN A 53 0.71 9.69 10.22
C ASN A 53 2.22 9.95 10.01
N CYS A 54 2.96 9.02 9.42
CA CYS A 54 4.40 9.18 9.17
C CYS A 54 4.71 10.21 8.08
N LYS A 55 3.77 10.46 7.15
CA LYS A 55 3.98 11.37 6.01
C LYS A 55 3.28 12.71 6.15
N GLY A 56 2.50 12.91 7.22
CA GLY A 56 1.77 14.15 7.48
C GLY A 56 0.60 14.37 6.52
N LEU A 57 -0.12 13.30 6.18
CA LEU A 57 -1.32 13.31 5.34
C LEU A 57 -2.59 13.32 6.19
#